data_AF-A0AAW0F8W8-F1
#
_entry.id   AF-A0AAW0F8W8-F1
#
_cell.length_a   1.000
_cell.length_b   1.000
_cell.length_c   1.000
_cell.angle_alpha   90.00
_cell.angle_beta   90.00
_cell.angle_gamma   90.00
#
_symmetry.space_group_name_H-M   'P 1'
#
loop_
_entity.id
_entity.type
_entity.pdbx_description
1 polymer ?
#
loop_
_entity_poly.entity_id
_entity_poly.type
_entity_poly.pdbx_seq_one_letter_code
_entity_poly.pdbx_strand_id
1 'polypeptide(L)'
;MVKKTSSNIKAPVKSVSNIGALEAARDKGKQDHLLSQRTVEGYNRYVLRGKEFLEALIASKKAELETERSLSDEDRTKQHEELQELSKAFDPSPNTQSVRALELYITEKCFSQGCGGNTASGIHDGFKKLWDKIDRYRGEYHIDEDTLRISGSPANAPSVGELCRSVVNRDKGKDVARNHAEAILNSETSTIGNRHYKRNCEGPDPYHILHDEVYLVNRKGWIRQSGNTSAATGRMYEVYDQKDTPAIDMRFHVQR
;
A
#
# COMPACT_ATOMS: atom_id res chain seq x y z
N MET A 1 -32.42 13.51 70.12
CA MET A 1 -31.33 12.62 69.65
C MET A 1 -31.88 11.88 68.44
N VAL A 2 -31.38 12.01 67.22
CA VAL A 2 -30.11 11.47 66.74
C VAL A 2 -29.65 12.31 65.53
N LYS A 3 -28.41 12.78 65.57
CA LYS A 3 -27.69 13.38 64.44
C LYS A 3 -27.39 12.27 63.42
N LYS A 4 -27.77 12.44 62.15
CA LYS A 4 -27.20 11.64 61.05
C LYS A 4 -26.18 12.50 60.33
N THR A 5 -24.92 12.28 60.70
CA THR A 5 -23.72 12.83 60.09
C THR A 5 -23.55 12.30 58.68
N SER A 6 -23.36 13.23 57.74
CA SER A 6 -22.94 13.00 56.38
C SER A 6 -21.44 12.67 56.37
N SER A 7 -21.07 11.44 56.00
CA SER A 7 -19.68 11.06 55.75
C SER A 7 -19.42 11.05 54.24
N ASN A 8 -18.87 12.16 53.79
CA ASN A 8 -18.29 12.41 52.48
C ASN A 8 -17.06 11.50 52.28
N ILE A 9 -17.23 10.37 51.57
CA ILE A 9 -16.12 9.51 51.16
C ILE A 9 -15.58 10.08 49.84
N LYS A 10 -14.50 10.87 49.93
CA LYS A 10 -13.71 11.29 48.77
C LYS A 10 -13.20 10.05 48.03
N ALA A 11 -13.55 9.91 46.75
CA ALA A 11 -12.95 8.93 45.85
C ALA A 11 -11.42 9.17 45.77
N PRO A 12 -10.59 8.10 45.71
CA PRO A 12 -9.15 8.27 45.64
C PRO A 12 -8.76 8.93 44.32
N VAL A 13 -7.93 9.97 44.42
CA VAL A 13 -7.27 10.62 43.29
C VAL A 13 -6.53 9.55 42.48
N LYS A 14 -6.90 9.38 41.21
CA LYS A 14 -6.20 8.49 40.28
C LYS A 14 -4.71 8.78 40.35
N SER A 15 -3.90 7.77 40.70
CA SER A 15 -2.45 7.91 40.78
C SER A 15 -1.91 8.47 39.47
N VAL A 16 -1.19 9.59 39.57
CA VAL A 16 -0.48 10.16 38.43
C VAL A 16 0.53 9.11 37.98
N SER A 17 0.36 8.60 36.77
CA SER A 17 1.26 7.59 36.21
C SER A 17 2.67 8.19 36.08
N ASN A 18 3.69 7.45 36.54
CA ASN A 18 5.09 7.87 36.41
C ASN A 18 5.45 8.06 34.92
N ILE A 19 6.35 8.98 34.61
CA ILE A 19 6.81 9.32 33.26
C ILE A 19 7.21 8.05 32.48
N GLY A 20 7.99 7.15 33.09
CA GLY A 20 8.39 5.90 32.44
C GLY A 20 7.23 4.98 32.08
N ALA A 21 6.15 4.95 32.89
CA ALA A 21 4.95 4.18 32.57
C ALA A 21 4.17 4.82 31.40
N LEU A 22 4.14 6.15 31.32
CA LEU A 22 3.54 6.88 30.20
C LEU A 22 4.36 6.72 28.91
N GLU A 23 5.68 6.70 28.98
CA GLU A 23 6.56 6.46 27.84
C GLU A 23 6.42 5.04 27.29
N ALA A 24 6.41 4.03 28.18
CA ALA A 24 6.18 2.65 27.77
C ALA A 24 4.78 2.45 27.16
N ALA A 25 3.75 3.07 27.74
CA ALA A 25 2.39 3.04 27.18
C ALA A 25 2.31 3.74 25.82
N ARG A 26 3.00 4.87 25.65
CA ARG A 26 3.11 5.58 24.36
C ARG A 26 3.76 4.69 23.31
N ASP A 27 4.91 4.08 23.63
CA ASP A 27 5.67 3.31 22.66
C ASP A 27 4.97 1.99 22.31
N LYS A 28 4.30 1.35 23.28
CA LYS A 28 3.41 0.22 23.02
C LYS A 28 2.21 0.63 22.16
N GLY A 29 1.53 1.74 22.48
CA GLY A 29 0.43 2.26 21.67
C GLY A 29 0.84 2.57 20.23
N LYS A 30 2.05 3.11 20.03
CA LYS A 30 2.64 3.29 18.69
C LYS A 30 2.85 1.96 17.97
N GLN A 31 3.37 0.94 18.65
CA GLN A 31 3.56 -0.38 18.06
C GLN A 31 2.23 -1.04 17.67
N ASP A 32 1.22 -0.96 18.54
CA ASP A 32 -0.07 -1.64 18.35
C ASP A 32 -0.98 -0.92 17.34
N HIS A 33 -0.87 0.40 17.21
CA HIS A 33 -1.83 1.21 16.43
C HIS A 33 -1.27 1.92 15.19
N LEU A 34 0.06 2.05 15.02
CA LEU A 34 0.60 2.69 13.81
C LEU A 34 0.52 1.76 12.58
N LEU A 35 0.82 0.47 12.75
CA LEU A 35 0.83 -0.50 11.66
C LEU A 35 0.35 -1.86 12.15
N SER A 36 -0.46 -2.54 11.34
CA SER A 36 -0.86 -3.92 11.65
C SER A 36 0.36 -4.84 11.67
N GLN A 37 0.34 -5.87 12.51
CA GLN A 37 1.41 -6.87 12.58
C GLN A 37 1.69 -7.50 11.20
N ARG A 38 0.62 -7.79 10.43
CA ARG A 38 0.74 -8.31 9.06
C ARG A 38 1.48 -7.36 8.13
N THR A 39 1.30 -6.06 8.27
CA THR A 39 2.02 -5.04 7.48
C THR A 39 3.49 -5.00 7.87
N VAL A 40 3.80 -5.08 9.18
CA VAL A 40 5.19 -5.14 9.67
C VAL A 40 5.92 -6.36 9.09
N GLU A 41 5.30 -7.53 9.18
CA GLU A 41 5.84 -8.78 8.63
C GLU A 41 5.97 -8.72 7.10
N GLY A 42 4.99 -8.13 6.41
CA GLY A 42 5.03 -7.92 4.96
C GLY A 42 6.22 -7.06 4.54
N TYR A 43 6.46 -5.95 5.23
CA TYR A 43 7.58 -5.06 4.96
C TYR A 43 8.93 -5.73 5.23
N ASN A 44 9.05 -6.42 6.36
CA ASN A 44 10.26 -7.18 6.69
C ASN A 44 10.55 -8.26 5.63
N ARG A 45 9.51 -8.90 5.08
CA ARG A 45 9.65 -9.89 4.00
C ARG A 45 10.18 -9.27 2.71
N TYR A 46 9.75 -8.05 2.36
CA TYR A 46 10.31 -7.36 1.19
C TYR A 46 11.78 -7.01 1.36
N VAL A 47 12.18 -6.56 2.55
CA VAL A 47 13.58 -6.27 2.87
C VAL A 47 14.43 -7.55 2.80
N LEU A 48 13.96 -8.64 3.41
CA LEU A 48 14.65 -9.93 3.39
C LEU A 48 14.88 -10.43 1.95
N ARG A 49 13.82 -10.44 1.13
CA ARG A 49 13.90 -10.85 -0.27
C ARG A 49 14.79 -9.91 -1.11
N GLY A 50 14.84 -8.63 -0.76
CA GLY A 50 15.75 -7.68 -1.37
C GLY A 50 17.22 -8.04 -1.09
N LYS A 51 17.54 -8.44 0.14
CA LYS A 51 18.89 -8.91 0.50
C LYS A 51 19.27 -10.20 -0.24
N GLU A 52 18.37 -11.17 -0.27
CA GLU A 52 18.56 -12.43 -1.04
C GLU A 52 18.80 -12.15 -2.54
N PHE A 53 18.05 -11.23 -3.12
CA PHE A 53 18.24 -10.79 -4.51
C PHE A 53 19.63 -10.18 -4.71
N LEU A 54 20.08 -9.32 -3.79
CA LEU A 54 21.36 -8.63 -3.89
C LEU A 54 22.53 -9.61 -3.80
N GLU A 55 22.45 -10.59 -2.91
CA GLU A 55 23.44 -11.66 -2.78
C GLU A 55 23.54 -12.48 -4.08
N ALA A 56 22.40 -12.86 -4.66
CA ALA A 56 22.36 -13.57 -5.94
C ALA A 56 22.93 -12.73 -7.10
N LEU A 57 22.58 -11.44 -7.17
CA LEU A 57 23.09 -10.52 -8.18
C LEU A 57 24.61 -10.37 -8.10
N ILE A 58 25.14 -10.21 -6.87
CA ILE A 58 26.57 -10.08 -6.63
C ILE A 58 27.30 -11.38 -6.97
N ALA A 59 26.73 -12.54 -6.63
CA ALA A 59 27.30 -13.83 -7.00
C ALA A 59 27.41 -13.98 -8.52
N SER A 60 26.37 -13.60 -9.27
CA SER A 60 26.39 -13.59 -10.75
C SER A 60 27.48 -12.66 -11.28
N LYS A 61 27.55 -11.42 -10.76
CA LYS A 61 28.53 -10.44 -11.23
C LYS A 61 29.98 -10.82 -10.91
N LYS A 62 30.23 -11.44 -9.76
CA LYS A 62 31.55 -11.99 -9.42
C LYS A 62 31.95 -13.11 -10.38
N ALA A 63 31.03 -13.99 -10.74
CA ALA A 63 31.31 -15.05 -11.71
C ALA A 63 31.64 -14.48 -13.11
N GLU A 64 30.92 -13.45 -13.55
CA GLU A 64 31.21 -12.74 -14.81
C GLU A 64 32.61 -12.11 -14.79
N LEU A 65 32.97 -11.43 -13.70
CA LEU A 65 34.28 -10.79 -13.54
C LEU A 65 35.45 -11.77 -13.59
N GLU A 66 35.32 -12.96 -13.01
CA GLU A 66 36.36 -13.99 -13.06
C GLU A 66 36.57 -14.54 -14.48
N THR A 67 35.53 -14.49 -15.32
CA THR A 67 35.62 -14.94 -16.72
C THR A 67 36.16 -13.87 -17.67
N GLU A 68 36.04 -12.59 -17.31
CA GLU A 68 36.40 -11.47 -18.17
C GLU A 68 37.90 -11.17 -18.12
N ARG A 69 38.64 -11.83 -19.02
CA ARG A 69 40.11 -11.78 -19.11
C ARG A 69 40.68 -10.45 -19.66
N SER A 70 39.81 -9.53 -20.09
CA SER A 70 40.19 -8.28 -20.76
C SER A 70 40.30 -7.07 -19.82
N LEU A 71 39.91 -7.20 -18.56
CA LEU A 71 39.98 -6.11 -17.57
C LEU A 71 41.39 -5.95 -17.03
N SER A 72 41.81 -4.69 -16.81
CA SER A 72 43.03 -4.41 -16.07
C SER A 72 42.89 -4.84 -14.61
N ASP A 73 44.01 -5.12 -13.94
CA ASP A 73 43.99 -5.47 -12.51
C ASP A 73 43.39 -4.34 -11.66
N GLU A 74 43.65 -3.08 -12.02
CA GLU A 74 43.10 -1.90 -11.34
C GLU A 74 41.58 -1.80 -11.47
N ASP A 75 41.03 -2.05 -12.67
CA ASP A 75 39.58 -2.02 -12.90
C ASP A 75 38.87 -3.16 -12.18
N ARG A 76 39.51 -4.34 -12.12
CA ARG A 76 38.98 -5.50 -11.38
C ARG A 76 38.89 -5.23 -9.88
N THR A 77 39.91 -4.58 -9.29
CA THR A 77 39.87 -4.18 -7.88
C THR A 77 38.74 -3.19 -7.61
N LYS A 78 38.58 -2.16 -8.45
CA LYS A 78 37.48 -1.18 -8.31
C LYS A 78 36.10 -1.85 -8.36
N GLN A 79 35.86 -2.73 -9.33
CA GLN A 79 34.58 -3.44 -9.41
C GLN A 79 34.34 -4.34 -8.19
N HIS A 80 35.40 -4.95 -7.63
CA HIS A 80 35.28 -5.75 -6.41
C HIS A 80 34.87 -4.89 -5.21
N GLU A 81 35.48 -3.70 -5.06
CA GLU A 81 35.13 -2.73 -4.01
C GLU A 81 33.68 -2.24 -4.16
N GLU A 82 33.25 -1.90 -5.38
CA GLU A 82 31.86 -1.53 -5.67
C GLU A 82 30.87 -2.64 -5.32
N LEU A 83 31.19 -3.90 -5.64
CA LEU A 83 30.35 -5.04 -5.27
C LEU A 83 30.29 -5.27 -3.76
N GLN A 84 31.39 -4.99 -3.03
CA GLN A 84 31.37 -5.03 -1.57
C GLN A 84 30.51 -3.92 -0.98
N GLU A 85 30.55 -2.71 -1.54
CA GLU A 85 29.66 -1.63 -1.11
C GLU A 85 28.20 -1.96 -1.43
N LEU A 86 27.94 -2.44 -2.64
CA LEU A 86 26.62 -2.88 -3.06
C LEU A 86 26.07 -3.97 -2.14
N SER A 87 26.89 -4.91 -1.64
CA SER A 87 26.44 -5.97 -0.72
C SER A 87 25.83 -5.45 0.59
N LYS A 88 26.24 -4.25 1.01
CA LYS A 88 25.78 -3.59 2.24
C LYS A 88 24.68 -2.56 2.00
N ALA A 89 24.22 -2.41 0.76
CA ALA A 89 23.28 -1.36 0.35
C ALA A 89 21.91 -1.42 1.06
N PHE A 90 21.49 -2.60 1.53
CA PHE A 90 20.23 -2.82 2.25
C PHE A 90 20.40 -2.99 3.76
N ASP A 91 21.53 -2.56 4.32
CA ASP A 91 21.71 -2.53 5.76
C ASP A 91 20.94 -1.37 6.42
N PRO A 92 20.71 -1.44 7.75
CA PRO A 92 20.02 -0.38 8.47
C PRO A 92 20.67 1.00 8.31
N SER A 93 21.99 1.05 8.05
CA SER A 93 22.68 2.26 7.60
C SER A 93 22.86 2.20 6.09
N PRO A 94 22.21 3.10 5.32
CA PRO A 94 22.40 3.15 3.88
C PRO A 94 23.79 3.65 3.51
N ASN A 95 24.19 3.33 2.27
CA ASN A 95 25.42 3.77 1.63
C ASN A 95 25.11 4.34 0.23
N THR A 96 26.14 4.74 -0.52
CA THR A 96 25.94 5.43 -1.82
C THR A 96 25.21 4.55 -2.83
N GLN A 97 25.32 3.22 -2.68
CA GLN A 97 24.70 2.23 -3.55
C GLN A 97 23.27 1.86 -3.13
N SER A 98 22.75 2.34 -1.99
CA SER A 98 21.40 2.01 -1.49
C SER A 98 20.29 2.36 -2.47
N VAL A 99 20.38 3.51 -3.15
CA VAL A 99 19.39 3.92 -4.16
C VAL A 99 19.44 2.98 -5.36
N ARG A 100 20.64 2.79 -5.93
CA ARG A 100 20.86 1.90 -7.09
C ARG A 100 20.41 0.47 -6.82
N ALA A 101 20.72 -0.07 -5.65
CA ALA A 101 20.29 -1.41 -5.24
C ALA A 101 18.76 -1.53 -5.21
N LEU A 102 18.08 -0.50 -4.67
CA LEU A 102 16.63 -0.48 -4.59
C LEU A 102 15.97 -0.39 -5.98
N GLU A 103 16.54 0.43 -6.87
CA GLU A 103 16.10 0.54 -8.27
C GLU A 103 16.24 -0.79 -9.02
N LEU A 104 17.38 -1.47 -8.88
CA LEU A 104 17.62 -2.78 -9.49
C LEU A 104 16.61 -3.81 -8.96
N TYR A 105 16.34 -3.80 -7.66
CA TYR A 105 15.39 -4.74 -7.06
C TYR A 105 13.95 -4.49 -7.51
N ILE A 106 13.49 -3.23 -7.52
CA ILE A 106 12.18 -2.87 -8.06
C ILE A 106 12.09 -3.24 -9.53
N THR A 107 13.17 -3.04 -10.29
CA THR A 107 13.22 -3.36 -11.70
C THR A 107 13.07 -4.84 -11.95
N GLU A 108 13.84 -5.66 -11.24
CA GLU A 108 13.74 -7.12 -11.34
C GLU A 108 12.34 -7.62 -10.97
N LYS A 109 11.78 -7.13 -9.87
CA LYS A 109 10.45 -7.59 -9.43
C LYS A 109 9.33 -7.13 -10.34
N CYS A 110 9.34 -5.87 -10.74
CA CYS A 110 8.21 -5.30 -11.45
C CYS A 110 8.33 -5.52 -12.95
N PHE A 111 9.49 -5.28 -13.56
CA PHE A 111 9.67 -5.37 -15.01
C PHE A 111 10.07 -6.77 -15.48
N SER A 112 11.02 -7.46 -14.82
CA SER A 112 11.40 -8.82 -15.22
C SER A 112 10.36 -9.86 -14.79
N GLN A 113 9.94 -9.83 -13.52
CA GLN A 113 8.99 -10.81 -12.96
C GLN A 113 7.51 -10.40 -13.12
N GLY A 114 7.23 -9.23 -13.71
CA GLY A 114 5.88 -8.79 -14.02
C GLY A 114 5.01 -8.42 -12.81
N CYS A 115 5.60 -8.19 -11.62
CA CYS A 115 4.82 -7.78 -10.45
C CYS A 115 4.22 -6.37 -10.65
N GLY A 116 3.05 -6.12 -10.03
CA GLY A 116 2.31 -4.87 -10.20
C GLY A 116 2.67 -3.76 -9.22
N GLY A 117 1.97 -2.63 -9.34
CA GLY A 117 2.19 -1.39 -8.56
C GLY A 117 2.07 -1.58 -7.04
N ASN A 118 1.19 -2.48 -6.59
CA ASN A 118 1.10 -2.81 -5.15
C ASN A 118 2.40 -3.43 -4.61
N THR A 119 3.10 -4.22 -5.43
CA THR A 119 4.40 -4.79 -5.07
C THR A 119 5.46 -3.69 -5.02
N ALA A 120 5.50 -2.80 -6.01
CA ALA A 120 6.41 -1.65 -6.01
C ALA A 120 6.24 -0.77 -4.76
N SER A 121 4.99 -0.39 -4.44
CA SER A 121 4.68 0.39 -3.23
C SER A 121 5.06 -0.36 -1.96
N GLY A 122 4.79 -1.66 -1.89
CA GLY A 122 5.15 -2.48 -0.72
C GLY A 122 6.67 -2.60 -0.51
N ILE A 123 7.45 -2.70 -1.59
CA ILE A 123 8.92 -2.65 -1.54
C ILE A 123 9.38 -1.28 -1.04
N HIS A 124 8.92 -0.20 -1.69
CA HIS A 124 9.25 1.18 -1.31
C HIS A 124 8.96 1.45 0.18
N ASP A 125 7.77 1.13 0.65
CA ASP A 125 7.37 1.40 2.04
C ASP A 125 8.13 0.54 3.04
N GLY A 126 8.48 -0.70 2.66
CA GLY A 126 9.30 -1.59 3.48
C GLY A 126 10.71 -1.05 3.70
N PHE A 127 11.35 -0.58 2.64
CA PHE A 127 12.68 0.03 2.70
C PHE A 127 12.67 1.42 3.35
N LYS A 128 11.63 2.23 3.09
CA LYS A 128 11.43 3.49 3.80
C LYS A 128 11.38 3.26 5.31
N LYS A 129 10.60 2.28 5.76
CA LYS A 129 10.51 1.92 7.18
C LYS A 129 11.81 1.34 7.75
N LEU A 130 12.64 0.69 6.95
CA LEU A 130 13.94 0.20 7.39
C LEU A 130 14.83 1.38 7.83
N TRP A 131 14.92 2.41 7.00
CA TRP A 131 15.82 3.55 7.21
C TRP A 131 15.23 4.65 8.10
N ASP A 132 13.91 4.86 8.08
CA ASP A 132 13.21 5.84 8.96
C ASP A 132 13.34 5.53 10.47
N LYS A 133 13.89 4.37 10.84
CA LYS A 133 14.23 4.01 12.23
C LYS A 133 15.37 4.85 12.80
N ILE A 134 16.25 5.36 11.94
CA ILE A 134 17.39 6.17 12.33
C ILE A 134 17.07 7.61 11.94
N ASP A 135 17.10 8.52 12.93
CA ASP A 135 16.64 9.91 12.77
C ASP A 135 17.35 10.64 11.61
N ARG A 136 18.65 10.37 11.42
CA ARG A 136 19.46 10.92 10.31
C ARG A 136 18.88 10.63 8.91
N TYR A 137 18.24 9.48 8.75
CA TYR A 137 17.74 9.01 7.45
C TYR A 137 16.23 9.26 7.29
N ARG A 138 15.63 10.05 8.18
CA ARG A 138 14.23 10.44 8.05
C ARG A 138 14.10 11.62 7.10
N GLY A 139 13.21 11.53 6.13
CA GLY A 139 12.89 12.64 5.22
C GLY A 139 13.46 12.49 3.81
N GLU A 140 13.57 13.62 3.11
CA GLU A 140 14.01 13.71 1.72
C GLU A 140 15.48 13.30 1.56
N TYR A 141 15.75 12.50 0.53
CA TYR A 141 17.07 11.94 0.29
C TYR A 141 18.04 12.99 -0.25
N HIS A 142 19.25 13.03 0.31
CA HIS A 142 20.34 13.86 -0.17
C HIS A 142 21.69 13.19 0.13
N ILE A 143 22.64 13.30 -0.80
CA ILE A 143 24.03 12.92 -0.61
C ILE A 143 24.85 14.21 -0.58
N ASP A 144 25.60 14.41 0.49
CA ASP A 144 26.65 15.42 0.52
C ASP A 144 27.84 14.94 -0.33
N GLU A 145 28.09 15.61 -1.45
CA GLU A 145 29.12 15.22 -2.42
C GLU A 145 30.54 15.29 -1.84
N ASP A 146 30.79 16.19 -0.89
CA ASP A 146 32.11 16.40 -0.29
C ASP A 146 32.43 15.35 0.76
N THR A 147 31.43 14.95 1.55
CA THR A 147 31.62 14.03 2.69
C THR A 147 31.09 12.62 2.42
N LEU A 148 30.45 12.40 1.27
CA LEU A 148 29.70 11.20 0.90
C LEU A 148 28.70 10.78 1.98
N ARG A 149 28.21 11.76 2.77
CA ARG A 149 27.25 11.51 3.85
C ARG A 149 25.84 11.53 3.31
N ILE A 150 25.08 10.55 3.74
CA ILE A 150 23.68 10.41 3.37
C ILE A 150 22.80 11.01 4.46
N SER A 151 21.87 11.85 4.04
CA SER A 151 20.77 12.34 4.84
C SER A 151 19.44 11.97 4.18
N GLY A 152 18.43 11.69 5.00
CA GLY A 152 17.15 11.20 4.49
C GLY A 152 17.19 9.75 3.99
N SER A 153 16.04 9.27 3.54
CA SER A 153 15.84 7.85 3.24
C SER A 153 16.08 7.59 1.76
N PRO A 154 16.97 6.66 1.37
CA PRO A 154 17.16 6.29 -0.04
C PRO A 154 15.87 5.87 -0.75
N ALA A 155 14.87 5.38 -0.01
CA ALA A 155 13.55 5.07 -0.58
C ALA A 155 12.81 6.33 -1.09
N ASN A 156 13.07 7.50 -0.49
CA ASN A 156 12.50 8.78 -0.92
C ASN A 156 13.34 9.47 -2.02
N ALA A 157 14.33 8.79 -2.61
CA ALA A 157 15.08 9.35 -3.74
C ALA A 157 14.14 9.61 -4.94
N PRO A 158 14.31 10.74 -5.68
CA PRO A 158 13.45 11.07 -6.80
C PRO A 158 13.36 9.96 -7.85
N SER A 159 14.49 9.33 -8.15
CA SER A 159 14.62 8.25 -9.14
C SER A 159 13.82 7.00 -8.75
N VAL A 160 13.83 6.61 -7.47
CA VAL A 160 13.00 5.52 -6.94
C VAL A 160 11.51 5.85 -7.05
N GLY A 161 11.14 7.10 -6.72
CA GLY A 161 9.77 7.59 -6.86
C GLY A 161 9.27 7.62 -8.30
N GLU A 162 10.13 7.98 -9.26
CA GLU A 162 9.85 7.89 -10.70
C GLU A 162 9.66 6.45 -11.16
N LEU A 163 10.52 5.55 -10.70
CA LEU A 163 10.45 4.13 -11.04
C LEU A 163 9.13 3.50 -10.55
N CYS A 164 8.74 3.76 -9.31
CA CYS A 164 7.45 3.32 -8.78
C CYS A 164 6.27 3.88 -9.58
N ARG A 165 6.31 5.17 -9.96
CA ARG A 165 5.28 5.80 -10.81
C ARG A 165 5.20 5.14 -12.19
N SER A 166 6.34 4.79 -12.78
CA SER A 166 6.41 4.09 -14.07
C SER A 166 5.71 2.73 -14.01
N VAL A 167 5.94 1.94 -12.95
CA VAL A 167 5.26 0.65 -12.74
C VAL A 167 3.74 0.84 -12.65
N VAL A 168 3.28 1.83 -11.89
CA VAL A 168 1.85 2.13 -11.74
C VAL A 168 1.22 2.55 -13.08
N ASN A 169 1.91 3.38 -13.87
CA ASN A 169 1.41 3.83 -15.16
C ASN A 169 1.32 2.68 -16.17
N ARG A 170 2.31 1.79 -16.18
CA ARG A 170 2.28 0.56 -16.99
C ARG A 170 1.05 -0.29 -16.66
N ASP A 171 0.77 -0.47 -15.37
CA ASP A 171 -0.38 -1.28 -14.94
C ASP A 171 -1.71 -0.62 -15.31
N LYS A 172 -1.81 0.71 -15.22
CA LYS A 172 -2.98 1.47 -15.70
C LYS A 172 -3.14 1.38 -17.23
N GLY A 173 -2.05 1.37 -17.97
CA GLY A 173 -2.06 1.31 -19.44
C GLY A 173 -2.47 -0.05 -20.03
N LYS A 174 -2.47 -1.12 -19.21
CA LYS A 174 -2.96 -2.45 -19.63
C LYS A 174 -4.49 -2.55 -19.62
N ASP A 175 -5.19 -1.59 -19.02
CA ASP A 175 -6.65 -1.52 -19.02
C ASP A 175 -7.17 -0.69 -20.20
N VAL A 176 -7.18 -1.32 -21.37
CA VAL A 176 -8.00 -0.87 -22.51
C VAL A 176 -9.47 -1.10 -22.13
N ALA A 177 -10.24 0.00 -22.06
CA ALA A 177 -11.70 0.05 -21.90
C ALA A 177 -12.26 -0.83 -20.78
N ARG A 178 -12.11 -0.39 -19.52
CA ARG A 178 -12.98 -0.89 -18.45
C ARG A 178 -14.38 -0.30 -18.63
N ASN A 179 -15.24 -0.99 -19.40
CA ASN A 179 -16.69 -0.87 -19.27
C ASN A 179 -17.07 -1.44 -17.90
N HIS A 180 -16.83 -0.68 -16.84
CA HIS A 180 -17.28 -1.02 -15.51
C HIS A 180 -18.81 -0.95 -15.49
N ALA A 181 -19.47 -2.10 -15.46
CA ALA A 181 -20.68 -2.19 -14.67
C ALA A 181 -20.25 -1.85 -13.23
N GLU A 182 -20.65 -0.67 -12.74
CA GLU A 182 -20.30 -0.26 -11.39
C GLU A 182 -20.87 -1.27 -10.39
N ALA A 183 -20.00 -1.85 -9.56
CA ALA A 183 -20.42 -2.81 -8.56
C ALA A 183 -21.19 -2.09 -7.44
N ILE A 184 -22.43 -2.54 -7.17
CA ILE A 184 -23.22 -2.08 -6.02
C ILE A 184 -22.49 -2.51 -4.74
N LEU A 185 -22.22 -1.56 -3.84
CA LEU A 185 -21.51 -1.81 -2.58
C LEU A 185 -22.37 -2.68 -1.63
N ASN A 186 -21.74 -3.49 -0.76
CA ASN A 186 -22.45 -4.31 0.22
C ASN A 186 -23.34 -3.48 1.18
N SER A 187 -22.97 -2.23 1.46
CA SER A 187 -23.81 -1.30 2.23
C SER A 187 -25.05 -0.86 1.45
N GLU A 188 -24.97 -0.81 0.11
CA GLU A 188 -26.06 -0.41 -0.77
C GLU A 188 -27.09 -1.54 -0.94
N THR A 189 -26.66 -2.81 -0.98
CA THR A 189 -27.54 -3.98 -1.14
C THR A 189 -28.43 -4.24 0.09
N SER A 190 -27.93 -4.00 1.30
CA SER A 190 -28.61 -4.33 2.56
C SER A 190 -29.94 -3.60 2.84
N THR A 191 -30.23 -2.52 2.10
CA THR A 191 -31.44 -1.70 2.29
C THR A 191 -32.25 -1.51 1.00
N ILE A 192 -31.96 -2.31 -0.03
CA ILE A 192 -32.78 -2.33 -1.24
C ILE A 192 -34.13 -2.97 -0.94
N GLY A 193 -35.19 -2.38 -1.47
CA GLY A 193 -36.56 -2.87 -1.38
C GLY A 193 -37.34 -2.48 -2.62
N ASN A 194 -38.52 -3.04 -2.82
CA ASN A 194 -39.29 -2.96 -4.07
C ASN A 194 -39.49 -1.55 -4.63
N ARG A 195 -39.60 -0.52 -3.79
CA ARG A 195 -39.75 0.89 -4.22
C ARG A 195 -38.56 1.45 -5.02
N HIS A 196 -37.42 0.77 -5.00
CA HIS A 196 -36.21 1.17 -5.70
C HIS A 196 -36.04 0.42 -7.03
N TYR A 197 -36.96 -0.49 -7.38
CA TYR A 197 -36.92 -1.30 -8.60
C TYR A 197 -37.99 -0.85 -9.59
N LYS A 198 -37.61 -0.78 -10.86
CA LYS A 198 -38.53 -0.72 -11.99
C LYS A 198 -38.25 -1.91 -12.89
N ARG A 199 -39.21 -2.83 -12.95
CA ARG A 199 -39.05 -4.12 -13.63
C ARG A 199 -39.36 -4.00 -15.12
N ASN A 200 -38.76 -4.88 -15.92
CA ASN A 200 -39.08 -5.08 -17.34
C ASN A 200 -38.93 -3.81 -18.18
N CYS A 201 -37.82 -3.09 -17.96
CA CYS A 201 -37.42 -1.97 -18.80
C CYS A 201 -36.78 -2.49 -20.09
N GLU A 202 -37.05 -1.83 -21.20
CA GLU A 202 -36.43 -2.14 -22.49
C GLU A 202 -35.17 -1.32 -22.66
N GLY A 203 -34.05 -2.00 -22.97
CA GLY A 203 -32.79 -1.36 -23.28
C GLY A 203 -32.89 -0.49 -24.55
N PRO A 204 -31.96 0.45 -24.74
CA PRO A 204 -31.90 1.27 -25.94
C PRO A 204 -31.64 0.43 -27.20
N ASP A 205 -31.97 0.99 -28.36
CA ASP A 205 -31.57 0.45 -29.66
C ASP A 205 -30.05 0.16 -29.70
N PRO A 206 -29.60 -0.91 -30.38
CA PRO A 206 -30.36 -1.79 -31.28
C PRO A 206 -30.81 -3.13 -30.66
N TYR A 207 -30.52 -3.37 -29.38
CA TYR A 207 -30.64 -4.72 -28.81
C TYR A 207 -31.90 -4.93 -27.96
N HIS A 208 -32.59 -3.87 -27.53
CA HIS A 208 -33.82 -3.93 -26.72
C HIS A 208 -33.77 -4.94 -25.56
N ILE A 209 -32.61 -5.07 -24.92
CA ILE A 209 -32.41 -6.12 -23.91
C ILE A 209 -33.24 -5.77 -22.69
N LEU A 210 -34.10 -6.72 -22.30
CA LEU A 210 -34.97 -6.57 -21.14
C LEU A 210 -34.13 -6.57 -19.86
N HIS A 211 -34.23 -5.50 -19.07
CA HIS A 211 -33.52 -5.33 -17.81
C HIS A 211 -34.44 -4.76 -16.74
N ASP A 212 -34.01 -4.84 -15.48
CA ASP A 212 -34.67 -4.16 -14.37
C ASP A 212 -33.81 -2.96 -13.97
N GLU A 213 -34.39 -1.78 -13.75
CA GLU A 213 -33.67 -0.59 -13.28
C GLU A 213 -33.70 -0.52 -11.75
N VAL A 214 -32.56 -0.21 -11.13
CA VAL A 214 -32.43 0.02 -9.68
C VAL A 214 -32.02 1.45 -9.41
N TYR A 215 -32.89 2.19 -8.72
CA TYR A 215 -32.68 3.60 -8.42
C TYR A 215 -32.32 3.81 -6.95
N LEU A 216 -31.07 4.22 -6.69
CA LEU A 216 -30.55 4.45 -5.34
C LEU A 216 -30.39 5.96 -5.07
N VAL A 217 -31.41 6.61 -4.48
CA VAL A 217 -31.36 8.05 -4.13
C VAL A 217 -31.59 8.31 -2.64
N ASN A 218 -30.93 9.33 -2.10
CA ASN A 218 -31.18 9.95 -0.78
C ASN A 218 -31.20 8.96 0.40
N ARG A 219 -30.23 8.05 0.48
CA ARG A 219 -30.14 7.13 1.62
C ARG A 219 -29.54 7.81 2.86
N LYS A 220 -30.19 7.55 4.01
CA LYS A 220 -29.83 8.07 5.33
C LYS A 220 -28.46 7.52 5.74
N GLY A 221 -27.40 8.31 5.51
CA GLY A 221 -26.01 7.93 5.79
C GLY A 221 -24.99 8.52 4.81
N TRP A 222 -25.40 8.76 3.56
CA TRP A 222 -24.54 9.35 2.51
C TRP A 222 -24.17 10.81 2.78
N ILE A 223 -25.08 11.59 3.38
CA ILE A 223 -24.91 13.03 3.61
C ILE A 223 -23.81 13.34 4.66
N ARG A 224 -23.38 12.35 5.46
CA ARG A 224 -22.33 12.57 6.48
C ARG A 224 -20.89 12.47 5.96
N GLN A 225 -20.69 12.04 4.70
CA GLN A 225 -19.39 12.06 4.03
C GLN A 225 -19.29 13.26 3.07
N SER A 226 -19.52 14.46 3.58
CA SER A 226 -19.38 15.70 2.81
C SER A 226 -17.90 16.06 2.62
N GLY A 227 -17.28 15.40 1.64
CA GLY A 227 -15.98 15.79 1.09
C GLY A 227 -15.83 15.45 -0.40
N ASN A 228 -16.70 14.59 -0.94
CA ASN A 228 -16.67 14.20 -2.35
C ASN A 228 -18.09 14.28 -2.93
N THR A 229 -18.37 15.35 -3.67
CA THR A 229 -19.70 15.73 -4.17
C THR A 229 -20.31 14.75 -5.18
N SER A 230 -19.51 13.82 -5.70
CA SER A 230 -19.93 12.76 -6.64
C SER A 230 -20.54 11.53 -5.97
N ALA A 231 -20.45 11.40 -4.64
CA ALA A 231 -21.06 10.32 -3.88
C ALA A 231 -22.48 10.64 -3.40
N ALA A 232 -23.01 11.85 -3.64
CA ALA A 232 -24.35 12.26 -3.20
C ALA A 232 -25.40 12.21 -4.32
N THR A 233 -24.97 12.08 -5.57
CA THR A 233 -25.83 11.91 -6.73
C THR A 233 -26.26 10.44 -6.78
N GLY A 234 -27.53 10.18 -6.53
CA GLY A 234 -28.04 8.81 -6.57
C GLY A 234 -27.80 8.15 -7.93
N ARG A 235 -27.54 6.84 -7.90
CA ARG A 235 -27.13 6.05 -9.08
C ARG A 235 -28.28 5.19 -9.58
N MET A 236 -28.32 5.03 -10.89
CA MET A 236 -29.24 4.12 -11.60
C MET A 236 -28.42 2.95 -12.12
N TYR A 237 -28.85 1.73 -11.82
CA TYR A 237 -28.22 0.51 -12.30
C TYR A 237 -29.19 -0.24 -13.20
N GLU A 238 -28.69 -0.73 -14.33
CA GLU A 238 -29.42 -1.62 -15.22
C GLU A 238 -29.02 -3.06 -14.88
N VAL A 239 -29.99 -3.84 -14.40
CA VAL A 239 -29.78 -5.22 -13.94
C VAL A 239 -30.31 -6.17 -15.01
N TYR A 240 -29.38 -6.85 -15.66
CA TYR A 240 -29.65 -7.82 -16.70
C TYR A 240 -29.75 -9.24 -16.14
N ASP A 241 -30.44 -10.12 -16.88
CA ASP A 241 -30.57 -11.54 -16.57
C ASP A 241 -29.22 -12.26 -16.73
N GLN A 242 -28.81 -13.05 -15.73
CA GLN A 242 -27.53 -13.78 -15.71
C GLN A 242 -27.78 -15.29 -15.69
N LYS A 243 -28.31 -15.80 -16.82
CA LYS A 243 -28.78 -17.19 -16.99
C LYS A 243 -27.76 -18.27 -16.61
N ASP A 244 -26.48 -18.02 -16.85
CA ASP A 244 -25.41 -18.99 -16.62
C ASP A 244 -25.00 -19.06 -15.13
N THR A 245 -25.36 -18.06 -14.32
CA THR A 245 -24.95 -17.95 -12.92
C THR A 245 -26.12 -17.51 -12.00
N PRO A 246 -27.19 -18.33 -11.89
CA PRO A 246 -28.39 -17.97 -11.13
C PRO A 246 -28.13 -17.77 -9.62
N ALA A 247 -27.03 -18.34 -9.09
CA ALA A 247 -26.65 -18.17 -7.69
C ALA A 247 -26.29 -16.72 -7.32
N ILE A 248 -25.81 -15.92 -8.28
CA ILE A 248 -25.42 -14.51 -8.08
C ILE A 248 -26.28 -13.54 -8.88
N ASP A 249 -27.27 -14.04 -9.62
CA ASP A 249 -28.17 -13.23 -10.43
C ASP A 249 -29.09 -12.39 -9.54
N MET A 250 -28.82 -11.08 -9.51
CA MET A 250 -29.60 -10.12 -8.74
C MET A 250 -31.07 -10.07 -9.20
N ARG A 251 -31.34 -10.21 -10.51
CA ARG A 251 -32.69 -10.20 -11.06
C ARG A 251 -33.48 -11.40 -10.56
N PHE A 252 -32.87 -12.58 -10.55
CA PHE A 252 -33.47 -13.80 -10.05
C PHE A 252 -33.83 -13.71 -8.55
N HIS A 253 -32.93 -13.19 -7.72
CA HIS A 253 -33.14 -13.15 -6.26
C HIS A 253 -34.11 -12.06 -5.79
N VAL A 254 -34.26 -10.98 -6.56
CA VAL A 254 -35.15 -9.86 -6.23
C VAL A 254 -36.60 -10.10 -6.68
N GLN A 255 -36.81 -10.98 -7.65
CA GLN A 255 -38.15 -11.30 -8.16
C GLN A 255 -38.91 -12.33 -7.31
N ARG A 256 -38.23 -13.04 -6.39
CA ARG A 256 -38.83 -13.95 -5.41
C ARG A 256 -39.47 -13.23 -4.24
#